data_AF-A0A967SJ99-F1
#
_entry.id   AF-A0A967SJ99-F1
#
_cell.length_a   1.000
_cell.length_b   1.000
_cell.length_c   1.000
_cell.angle_alpha   90.00
_cell.angle_beta   90.00
_cell.angle_gamma   90.00
#
_symmetry.space_group_name_H-M   'P 1'
#
loop_
_entity.id
_entity.type
_entity.pdbx_description
1 polymer ?
#
loop_
_entity_poly.entity_id
_entity_poly.type
_entity_poly.pdbx_seq_one_letter_code
_entity_poly.pdbx_strand_id
1 'polypeptide(L)' 'GDFLPSGPGGSASASPVQLEELARRVEEGLDQGAVAVGFGLAYTPAATTDEFRAMLDVAAARGASSHIHVRP' A
#
# COMPACT_ATOMS: atom_id res chain seq x y z
N GLY A 1 1.61 -19.06 6.64
CA GLY A 1 0.75 -18.02 6.07
C GLY A 1 0.27 -17.13 7.19
N ASP A 2 1.19 -16.36 7.78
CA ASP A 2 0.89 -15.41 8.86
C ASP A 2 1.53 -14.05 8.50
N PHE A 3 1.33 -13.62 7.25
CA PHE A 3 1.80 -12.32 6.75
C PHE A 3 0.72 -11.25 6.87
N LEU A 4 0.03 -11.21 8.02
CA LEU A 4 -0.85 -10.10 8.32
C LEU A 4 -0.02 -8.90 8.82
N PRO A 5 -0.41 -7.67 8.48
CA PRO A 5 0.14 -6.49 9.14
C PRO A 5 0.07 -6.63 10.66
N SER A 6 1.15 -6.31 11.36
CA SER A 6 1.26 -6.43 12.81
C SER A 6 1.89 -5.20 13.43
N GLY A 7 1.68 -5.02 14.74
CA GLY A 7 2.15 -3.84 15.46
C GLY A 7 1.62 -2.54 14.87
N PRO A 8 2.46 -1.47 14.82
CA PRO A 8 2.06 -0.18 14.23
C PRO A 8 1.62 -0.29 12.77
N GLY A 9 2.19 -1.20 11.99
CA GLY A 9 1.83 -1.38 10.57
C GLY A 9 0.42 -1.93 10.35
N GLY A 10 -0.22 -2.50 11.37
CA GLY A 10 -1.62 -2.95 11.31
C GLY A 10 -2.63 -1.99 11.94
N SER A 11 -2.19 -1.00 12.73
CA SER A 11 -3.10 -0.28 13.64
C SER A 11 -2.84 1.21 13.81
N ALA A 12 -1.70 1.74 13.34
CA ALA A 12 -1.38 3.16 13.41
C ALA A 12 -1.46 3.80 12.03
N SER A 13 -1.83 5.09 11.98
CA SER A 13 -1.74 5.88 10.75
C SER A 13 -0.28 6.19 10.43
N ALA A 14 0.07 6.17 9.15
CA ALA A 14 1.39 6.55 8.68
C ALA A 14 1.63 8.06 8.91
N SER A 15 2.82 8.38 9.40
CA SER A 15 3.34 9.76 9.39
C SER A 15 3.69 10.20 7.96
N PRO A 16 3.83 11.51 7.68
CA PRO A 16 4.23 11.98 6.35
C PRO A 16 5.50 11.33 5.79
N VAL A 17 6.53 11.17 6.63
CA VAL A 17 7.78 10.51 6.24
C VAL A 17 7.57 9.02 5.91
N GLN A 18 6.66 8.36 6.62
CA GLN A 18 6.32 6.96 6.32
C GLN A 18 5.53 6.85 5.01
N LEU A 19 4.66 7.82 4.69
CA LEU A 19 3.96 7.85 3.40
C LEU A 19 4.92 8.02 2.22
N GLU A 20 5.92 8.90 2.36
CA GLU A 20 6.98 9.06 1.36
C GLU A 20 7.77 7.76 1.16
N GLU A 21 8.13 7.08 2.26
CA GLU A 21 8.85 5.82 2.19
C GLU A 21 7.99 4.68 1.62
N LEU A 22 6.68 4.65 1.91
CA LEU A 22 5.74 3.70 1.29
C LEU A 22 5.70 3.91 -0.22
N ALA A 23 5.54 5.15 -0.69
CA ALA A 23 5.55 5.48 -2.11
C ALA A 23 6.84 5.00 -2.76
N ARG A 24 8.00 5.40 -2.19
CA ARG A 24 9.33 5.02 -2.70
C ARG A 24 9.50 3.51 -2.82
N ARG A 25 9.02 2.73 -1.84
CA ARG A 25 9.11 1.26 -1.87
C ARG A 25 8.22 0.62 -2.92
N VAL A 26 7.00 1.14 -3.10
CA VAL A 26 6.10 0.66 -4.15
C VAL A 26 6.70 0.97 -5.52
N GLU A 27 7.25 2.17 -5.71
CA GLU A 27 7.98 2.55 -6.93
C GLU A 27 9.15 1.62 -7.21
N GLU A 28 10.02 1.43 -6.21
CA GLU A 28 11.18 0.54 -6.31
C GLU A 28 10.77 -0.90 -6.67
N GLY A 29 9.70 -1.43 -6.07
CA GLY A 29 9.21 -2.77 -6.39
C GLY A 29 8.71 -2.90 -7.83
N LEU A 30 8.01 -1.88 -8.34
CA LEU A 30 7.55 -1.82 -9.73
C LEU A 30 8.73 -1.69 -10.70
N ASP A 31 9.72 -0.85 -10.39
CA ASP A 31 10.94 -0.69 -11.18
C ASP A 31 11.79 -1.98 -11.21
N GLN A 32 11.70 -2.81 -10.15
CA GLN A 32 12.31 -4.14 -10.09
C GLN A 32 11.51 -5.23 -10.83
N GLY A 33 10.36 -4.89 -11.43
CA GLY A 33 9.56 -5.79 -12.27
C GLY A 33 8.33 -6.40 -11.59
N ALA A 34 7.87 -5.85 -10.46
CA ALA A 34 6.57 -6.21 -9.92
C ALA A 34 5.45 -5.87 -10.93
N VAL A 35 4.48 -6.77 -11.08
CA VAL A 35 3.43 -6.64 -12.11
C VAL A 35 2.18 -5.88 -11.63
N ALA A 36 2.06 -5.65 -10.33
CA ALA A 36 0.85 -5.12 -9.69
C ALA A 36 1.12 -4.63 -8.26
N VAL A 37 0.17 -3.88 -7.71
CA VAL A 37 0.13 -3.48 -6.29
C VAL A 37 -1.08 -4.09 -5.60
N GLY A 38 -0.86 -4.68 -4.43
CA GLY A 38 -1.92 -5.30 -3.61
C GLY A 38 -2.28 -4.44 -2.40
N PHE A 39 -3.58 -4.36 -2.08
CA PHE A 39 -4.11 -3.57 -0.98
C PHE A 39 -4.94 -4.42 -0.03
N GLY A 40 -4.50 -4.54 1.23
CA GLY A 40 -5.16 -5.28 2.29
C GLY A 40 -5.91 -4.38 3.27
N LEU A 41 -6.75 -3.45 2.78
CA LEU A 41 -7.36 -2.38 3.61
C LEU A 41 -8.17 -2.91 4.81
N ALA A 42 -8.74 -4.12 4.70
CA ALA A 42 -9.43 -4.78 5.80
C ALA A 42 -8.53 -5.11 7.00
N TYR A 43 -7.21 -5.18 6.80
CA TYR A 43 -6.20 -5.55 7.79
C TYR A 43 -5.36 -4.36 8.27
N THR A 44 -5.60 -3.16 7.73
CA THR A 44 -4.93 -1.90 8.09
C THR A 44 -5.97 -0.80 8.36
N PRO A 45 -6.85 -0.94 9.38
CA PRO A 45 -7.97 -0.02 9.60
C PRO A 45 -7.57 1.44 9.88
N ALA A 46 -6.32 1.71 10.21
CA ALA A 46 -5.80 3.06 10.42
C ALA A 46 -5.20 3.73 9.17
N ALA A 47 -5.08 2.98 8.07
CA ALA A 47 -4.66 3.53 6.78
C ALA A 47 -5.74 4.49 6.26
N THR A 48 -5.32 5.67 5.81
CA THR A 48 -6.26 6.72 5.39
C THR A 48 -6.62 6.59 3.91
N THR A 49 -7.70 7.25 3.49
CA THR A 49 -8.04 7.34 2.06
C THR A 49 -6.95 8.05 1.25
N ASP A 50 -6.26 9.02 1.85
CA ASP A 50 -5.16 9.74 1.19
C ASP A 50 -3.93 8.84 1.03
N GLU A 51 -3.60 8.02 2.03
CA GLU A 51 -2.57 6.99 1.93
C GLU A 51 -2.88 6.00 0.80
N PHE A 52 -4.12 5.50 0.76
CA PHE A 52 -4.56 4.59 -0.29
C PHE A 52 -4.48 5.24 -1.68
N ARG A 53 -4.96 6.48 -1.81
CA ARG A 53 -4.91 7.24 -3.08
C ARG A 53 -3.48 7.48 -3.53
N ALA A 54 -2.58 7.87 -2.64
CA ALA A 54 -1.18 8.11 -2.99
C ALA A 54 -0.52 6.85 -3.58
N MET A 55 -0.81 5.67 -3.02
CA MET A 55 -0.29 4.42 -3.57
C MET A 55 -0.96 4.01 -4.88
N LEU A 56 -2.26 4.32 -5.08
CA LEU A 56 -2.92 4.14 -6.37
C LEU A 56 -2.28 5.03 -7.44
N ASP A 57 -1.95 6.28 -7.12
CA ASP A 57 -1.29 7.21 -8.05
C ASP A 57 0.10 6.70 -8.45
N VAL A 58 0.86 6.12 -7.50
CA VAL A 58 2.13 5.44 -7.78
C VAL A 58 1.95 4.29 -8.76
N ALA A 59 0.97 3.41 -8.53
CA ALA A 59 0.68 2.28 -9.42
C ALA A 59 0.26 2.75 -10.82
N ALA A 60 -0.61 3.76 -10.88
CA ALA A 60 -1.11 4.33 -12.13
C ALA A 60 0.02 4.93 -12.99
N ALA A 61 0.98 5.61 -12.37
CA ALA A 61 2.14 6.19 -13.06
C ALA A 61 3.02 5.13 -13.77
N ARG A 62 2.95 3.85 -13.34
CA ARG A 62 3.69 2.73 -13.95
C ARG A 62 2.78 1.80 -14.77
N GLY A 63 1.51 2.16 -14.95
CA GLY A 63 0.53 1.31 -15.63
C GLY A 63 0.26 -0.02 -14.92
N ALA A 64 0.55 -0.11 -13.62
CA ALA A 64 0.40 -1.33 -12.84
C ALA A 64 -1.05 -1.51 -12.37
N SER A 65 -1.55 -2.76 -12.44
CA SER A 65 -2.87 -3.10 -11.91
C SER A 65 -2.90 -3.04 -10.38
N SER A 66 -4.05 -2.64 -9.82
CA SER A 66 -4.28 -2.56 -8.37
C SER A 66 -5.30 -3.60 -7.92
N HIS A 67 -4.94 -4.41 -6.92
CA HIS A 67 -5.77 -5.52 -6.43
C HIS A 67 -6.18 -5.25 -5.00
N ILE A 68 -7.47 -5.00 -4.76
CA ILE A 68 -8.01 -4.64 -3.45
C ILE A 68 -8.70 -5.85 -2.82
N HIS A 69 -8.25 -6.25 -1.63
CA HIS A 69 -8.96 -7.22 -0.82
C HIS A 69 -10.12 -6.54 -0.09
N VAL A 70 -11.34 -6.86 -0.49
CA VAL A 70 -12.58 -6.44 0.17
C VAL A 70 -13.10 -7.58 1.05
N ARG A 71 -13.65 -7.26 2.22
CA ARG A 71 -14.40 -8.25 3.01
C ARG A 71 -15.70 -8.58 2.29
N PRO A 72 -16.14 -9.85 2.28
CA PRO A 72 -17.48 -10.21 1.81
C PRO A 72 -18.59 -9.58 2.66
#